data_AF-A0A430RUV7-F1
#
_entry.id   AF-A0A430RUV7-F1
#
_cell.length_a   1.000
_cell.length_b   1.000
_cell.length_c   1.000
_cell.angle_alpha   90.00
_cell.angle_beta   90.00
_cell.angle_gamma   90.00
#
_symmetry.space_group_name_H-M   'P 1'
#
loop_
_entity.id
_entity.type
_entity.pdbx_description
1 polymer ?
#
loop_
_entity_poly.entity_id
_entity_poly.type
_entity_poly.pdbx_seq_one_letter_code
_entity_poly.pdbx_strand_id
1 'polypeptide(L)'
;MGELGPGAFALAGGAGKRYLGVGHFDVQLIGGAVLHEGKVAERKTGEGKTLVATLAVALDALRGKGVHVVTVNDYLARRDAEWMGPVYRGLGLTVGVIHHRSTPQERRTAHLAEPTSVPTPHLTFY
;
A
#
# COMPACT_ATOMS: atom_id res chain seq x y z
N MET A 1 12.02 6.35 14.17
CA MET A 1 11.74 6.56 12.73
C MET A 1 13.09 6.69 12.03
N GLY A 2 13.56 5.66 11.31
CA GLY A 2 14.86 5.72 10.60
C GLY A 2 14.87 6.80 9.50
N GLU A 3 16.03 7.05 8.88
CA GLU A 3 16.25 8.13 7.88
C GLU A 3 15.19 8.23 6.77
N LEU A 4 14.61 7.10 6.36
CA LEU A 4 13.59 7.05 5.28
C LEU A 4 12.15 7.36 5.74
N GLY A 5 11.89 7.45 7.04
CA GLY A 5 10.54 7.61 7.58
C GLY A 5 9.85 8.89 7.11
N PRO A 6 10.37 10.09 7.42
CA PRO A 6 9.71 11.35 7.06
C PRO A 6 9.59 11.55 5.54
N GLY A 7 10.62 11.18 4.78
CA GLY A 7 10.64 11.30 3.32
C GLY A 7 9.61 10.40 2.64
N ALA A 8 9.47 9.15 3.07
CA ALA A 8 8.46 8.25 2.49
C ALA A 8 7.03 8.70 2.80
N PHE A 9 6.77 9.21 4.01
CA PHE A 9 5.46 9.77 4.37
C PHE A 9 5.12 11.01 3.54
N ALA A 10 6.11 11.88 3.30
CA ALA A 10 5.93 13.05 2.43
C ALA A 10 5.63 12.64 0.98
N LEU A 11 6.34 11.63 0.45
CA LEU A 11 6.09 11.10 -0.89
C LEU A 11 4.69 10.47 -1.00
N ALA A 12 4.31 9.63 -0.03
CA ALA A 12 3.01 8.97 -0.02
C ALA A 12 1.85 9.96 0.15
N GLY A 13 2.00 10.98 1.01
CA GLY A 13 1.02 12.05 1.17
C GLY A 13 0.90 12.92 -0.08
N GLY A 14 2.05 13.26 -0.70
CA GLY A 14 2.08 13.99 -1.97
C GLY A 14 1.44 13.20 -3.12
N ALA A 15 1.67 11.89 -3.18
CA ALA A 15 1.04 11.00 -4.15
C ALA A 15 -0.48 10.90 -3.95
N GLY A 16 -0.96 10.78 -2.70
CA GLY A 16 -2.40 10.84 -2.40
C GLY A 16 -3.05 12.12 -2.90
N LYS A 17 -2.43 13.28 -2.61
CA LYS A 17 -2.93 14.57 -3.08
C LYS A 17 -2.90 14.69 -4.61
N ARG A 18 -1.83 14.20 -5.25
CA ARG A 18 -1.63 14.29 -6.70
C ARG A 18 -2.57 13.39 -7.50
N TYR A 19 -2.75 12.15 -7.06
CA TYR A 19 -3.46 11.13 -7.85
C TYR A 19 -4.91 10.92 -7.42
N LEU A 20 -5.25 11.22 -6.17
CA LEU A 20 -6.61 11.02 -5.63
C LEU A 20 -7.26 12.33 -5.16
N GLY A 21 -6.53 13.45 -5.14
CA GLY A 21 -7.03 14.72 -4.63
C GLY A 21 -7.24 14.74 -3.11
N VAL A 22 -6.82 13.70 -2.39
CA VAL A 22 -6.99 13.57 -0.93
C VAL A 22 -5.66 13.70 -0.21
N GLY A 23 -5.62 14.53 0.83
CA GLY A 23 -4.48 14.63 1.72
C GLY A 23 -4.66 13.77 2.96
N HIS A 24 -3.55 13.45 3.64
CA HIS A 24 -3.59 12.83 4.96
C HIS A 24 -3.75 13.89 6.05
N PHE A 25 -4.64 13.64 7.01
CA PHE A 25 -4.72 14.41 8.25
C PHE A 25 -3.60 14.00 9.22
N ASP A 26 -3.29 14.84 10.21
CA ASP A 26 -2.23 14.57 11.21
C ASP A 26 -2.45 13.23 11.94
N VAL A 27 -3.70 12.95 12.31
CA VAL A 27 -4.06 11.66 12.91
C VAL A 27 -3.78 10.51 11.97
N GLN A 28 -3.92 10.67 10.65
CA GLN A 28 -3.64 9.64 9.66
C GLN A 28 -2.14 9.38 9.51
N LEU A 29 -1.30 10.42 9.59
CA LEU A 29 0.16 10.29 9.64
C LEU A 29 0.60 9.50 10.87
N ILE A 30 0.03 9.79 12.05
CA ILE A 30 0.30 9.04 13.28
C ILE A 30 -0.10 7.57 13.12
N GLY A 31 -1.28 7.31 12.53
CA GLY A 31 -1.75 5.94 12.29
C GLY A 31 -0.81 5.16 11.37
N GLY A 32 -0.29 5.79 10.32
CA GLY A 32 0.70 5.17 9.43
C GLY A 32 2.00 4.82 10.16
N ALA A 33 2.47 5.70 11.06
CA ALA A 33 3.67 5.45 11.84
C ALA A 33 3.50 4.26 12.80
N VAL A 34 2.34 4.16 13.45
CA VAL A 34 1.98 3.02 14.31
C VAL A 34 1.97 1.70 13.52
N LEU A 35 1.35 1.69 12.33
CA LEU A 35 1.32 0.50 11.47
C LEU A 35 2.73 0.09 11.02
N HIS A 36 3.57 1.05 10.65
CA HIS A 36 4.96 0.80 10.27
C HIS A 36 5.80 0.18 11.42
N GLU A 37 5.48 0.51 12.67
CA GLU A 37 6.09 -0.10 13.85
C GLU A 37 5.59 -1.53 14.13
N GLY A 38 4.74 -2.10 13.27
CA GLY A 38 4.16 -3.43 13.45
C GLY A 38 3.07 -3.48 14.53
N LYS A 39 2.52 -2.32 14.91
CA LYS A 39 1.45 -2.21 15.92
C LYS A 39 0.09 -2.09 15.24
N VAL A 40 -0.97 -2.39 16.00
CA VAL A 40 -2.35 -2.21 15.54
C VAL A 40 -2.75 -0.75 15.70
N ALA A 41 -3.12 -0.09 14.59
CA ALA A 41 -3.71 1.23 14.62
C ALA A 41 -5.24 1.12 14.64
N GLU A 42 -5.84 1.23 15.83
CA GLU A 42 -7.30 1.26 15.95
C GLU A 42 -7.88 2.57 15.38
N ARG A 43 -8.91 2.43 14.57
CA ARG A 43 -9.59 3.51 13.84
C ARG A 43 -11.08 3.19 13.77
N LYS A 44 -11.93 4.20 13.78
CA LYS A 44 -13.37 4.06 13.50
C LYS A 44 -13.63 4.02 11.99
N THR A 45 -14.80 3.53 11.61
CA THR A 45 -15.26 3.58 10.22
C THR A 45 -15.39 5.04 9.77
N GLY A 46 -14.92 5.36 8.57
CA GLY A 46 -14.93 6.73 8.03
C GLY A 46 -13.66 7.54 8.32
N GLU A 47 -12.75 7.10 9.20
CA GLU A 47 -11.50 7.82 9.51
C GLU A 47 -10.37 7.61 8.47
N GLY A 48 -10.69 6.95 7.36
CA GLY A 48 -9.75 6.73 6.25
C GLY A 48 -8.72 5.62 6.49
N LYS A 49 -9.12 4.49 7.11
CA LYS A 49 -8.25 3.31 7.34
C LYS A 49 -7.44 2.91 6.11
N THR A 50 -8.08 2.80 4.94
CA THR A 50 -7.43 2.43 3.68
C THR A 50 -6.39 3.46 3.26
N LEU A 51 -6.68 4.75 3.42
CA LEU A 51 -5.74 5.84 3.11
C LEU A 51 -4.55 5.87 4.10
N VAL A 52 -4.77 5.50 5.37
CA VAL A 52 -3.70 5.37 6.37
C VAL A 52 -2.77 4.20 6.02
N ALA A 53 -3.32 3.07 5.59
CA ALA A 53 -2.54 1.89 5.21
C ALA A 53 -1.54 2.20 4.09
N THR A 54 -1.86 3.14 3.19
CA THR A 54 -0.98 3.46 2.06
C THR A 54 0.32 4.14 2.49
N LEU A 55 0.35 4.81 3.65
CA LEU A 55 1.57 5.38 4.22
C LEU A 55 2.53 4.28 4.69
N ALA A 56 2.02 3.31 5.43
CA ALA A 56 2.81 2.17 5.92
C ALA A 56 3.28 1.29 4.77
N VAL A 57 2.36 0.97 3.84
CA VAL A 57 2.64 0.19 2.63
C VAL A 57 3.72 0.85 1.78
N ALA A 58 3.62 2.15 1.51
CA ALA A 58 4.60 2.85 0.70
C ALA A 58 5.99 2.85 1.36
N LEU A 59 6.07 3.06 2.68
CA LEU A 59 7.35 3.07 3.38
C LEU A 59 8.03 1.69 3.38
N ASP A 60 7.27 0.61 3.62
CA ASP A 60 7.84 -0.74 3.64
C ASP A 60 8.17 -1.25 2.23
N ALA A 61 7.33 -0.92 1.24
CA ALA A 61 7.59 -1.25 -0.16
C ALA A 61 8.85 -0.54 -0.67
N LEU A 62 9.01 0.77 -0.42
CA LEU A 62 10.19 1.52 -0.88
C LEU A 62 11.52 1.06 -0.25
N ARG A 63 11.47 0.23 0.81
CA ARG A 63 12.65 -0.44 1.38
C ARG A 63 13.00 -1.77 0.70
N GLY A 64 12.38 -2.06 -0.45
CA GLY A 64 12.60 -3.28 -1.22
C GLY A 64 11.94 -4.52 -0.63
N LYS A 65 11.01 -4.36 0.33
CA LYS A 65 10.23 -5.48 0.88
C LYS A 65 8.91 -5.61 0.11
N GLY A 66 8.51 -6.84 -0.19
CA GLY A 66 7.14 -7.09 -0.62
C GLY A 66 6.18 -6.77 0.53
N VAL A 67 5.04 -6.14 0.21
CA VAL A 67 4.02 -5.81 1.21
C VAL A 67 2.72 -6.52 0.85
N HIS A 68 2.05 -7.02 1.88
CA HIS A 68 0.85 -7.83 1.77
C HIS A 68 -0.30 -7.10 2.50
N VAL A 69 -1.37 -6.78 1.77
CA VAL A 69 -2.55 -6.09 2.31
C VAL A 69 -3.70 -7.08 2.40
N VAL A 70 -4.03 -7.47 3.63
CA VAL A 70 -5.12 -8.40 3.91
C VAL A 70 -6.42 -7.64 4.07
N THR A 71 -7.43 -8.06 3.33
CA THR A 71 -8.78 -7.55 3.42
C THR A 71 -9.74 -8.65 3.89
N VAL A 72 -10.98 -8.28 4.22
CA VAL A 72 -11.96 -9.27 4.71
C VAL A 72 -12.63 -10.06 3.57
N ASN A 73 -12.47 -9.64 2.31
CA ASN A 73 -12.96 -10.36 1.14
C ASN A 73 -12.36 -9.85 -0.18
N ASP A 74 -12.44 -10.69 -1.22
CA ASP A 74 -11.96 -10.43 -2.58
C ASP A 74 -12.47 -9.11 -3.18
N TYR A 75 -13.71 -8.71 -2.86
CA TYR A 75 -14.28 -7.46 -3.38
C TYR A 75 -13.53 -6.24 -2.83
N LEU A 76 -13.25 -6.23 -1.53
CA LEU A 76 -12.51 -5.14 -0.89
C LEU A 76 -11.04 -5.15 -1.30
N ALA A 77 -10.41 -6.32 -1.45
CA ALA A 77 -9.06 -6.45 -2.01
C ALA A 77 -8.97 -5.76 -3.37
N ARG A 78 -9.88 -6.10 -4.29
CA ARG A 78 -9.90 -5.53 -5.63
C ARG A 78 -10.19 -4.04 -5.62
N ARG A 79 -11.23 -3.61 -4.89
CA ARG A 79 -11.62 -2.20 -4.80
C ARG A 79 -10.49 -1.34 -4.26
N ASP A 80 -9.84 -1.77 -3.18
CA ASP A 80 -8.78 -0.98 -2.54
C ASP A 80 -7.50 -0.96 -3.40
N ALA A 81 -7.19 -2.06 -4.10
CA ALA A 81 -6.11 -2.11 -5.08
C ALA A 81 -6.37 -1.20 -6.30
N GLU A 82 -7.58 -1.18 -6.83
CA GLU A 82 -7.98 -0.31 -7.94
C GLU A 82 -7.94 1.17 -7.51
N TRP A 83 -8.49 1.47 -6.34
CA TRP A 83 -8.57 2.83 -5.83
C TRP A 83 -7.19 3.41 -5.50
N MET A 84 -6.32 2.64 -4.83
CA MET A 84 -4.97 3.09 -4.46
C MET A 84 -3.92 2.84 -5.54
N GLY A 85 -4.25 2.09 -6.58
CA GLY A 85 -3.34 1.73 -7.68
C GLY A 85 -2.62 2.91 -8.34
N PRO A 86 -3.28 4.06 -8.62
CA PRO A 86 -2.61 5.25 -9.13
C PRO A 86 -1.53 5.81 -8.19
N VAL A 87 -1.78 5.79 -6.87
CA VAL A 87 -0.82 6.26 -5.86
C VAL A 87 0.41 5.37 -5.85
N TYR A 88 0.21 4.05 -5.78
CA TYR A 88 1.33 3.10 -5.75
C TYR A 88 2.14 3.09 -7.04
N ARG A 89 1.49 3.09 -8.20
CA ARG A 89 2.19 3.19 -9.49
C ARG A 89 2.92 4.51 -9.65
N GLY A 90 2.34 5.61 -9.15
CA GLY A 90 2.98 6.91 -9.10
C GLY A 90 4.23 6.99 -8.21
N LEU A 91 4.38 6.05 -7.27
CA LEU A 91 5.57 5.85 -6.43
C LEU A 91 6.54 4.82 -7.02
N GLY A 92 6.28 4.30 -8.23
CA GLY A 92 7.11 3.28 -8.88
C GLY A 92 6.88 1.85 -8.35
N LEU A 93 5.76 1.61 -7.66
CA LEU A 93 5.41 0.29 -7.13
C LEU A 93 4.50 -0.47 -8.10
N THR A 94 4.59 -1.80 -8.06
CA THR A 94 3.64 -2.69 -8.76
C THR A 94 2.58 -3.20 -7.79
N VAL A 95 1.36 -3.43 -8.29
CA VAL A 95 0.20 -3.86 -7.47
C VAL A 95 -0.42 -5.10 -8.08
N GLY A 96 -0.50 -6.18 -7.29
CA GLY A 96 -1.19 -7.42 -7.61
C GLY A 96 -2.40 -7.63 -6.70
N VAL A 97 -3.38 -8.38 -7.20
CA VAL A 97 -4.57 -8.80 -6.43
C VAL A 97 -4.72 -10.31 -6.57
N ILE A 98 -4.93 -10.99 -5.45
CA ILE A 98 -5.25 -12.41 -5.38
C ILE A 98 -6.66 -12.55 -4.86
N HIS A 99 -7.43 -13.38 -5.53
CA HIS A 99 -8.79 -13.73 -5.13
C HIS A 99 -8.96 -15.25 -5.13
N HIS A 100 -10.07 -15.75 -4.60
CA HIS A 100 -10.34 -17.19 -4.50
C HIS A 100 -10.14 -17.92 -5.84
N ARG A 101 -10.52 -17.30 -6.97
CA ARG A 101 -10.43 -17.90 -8.32
C ARG A 101 -9.06 -17.76 -8.99
N SER A 102 -8.08 -17.13 -8.35
CA SER A 102 -6.79 -16.87 -8.99
C SER A 102 -6.04 -18.19 -9.21
N THR A 103 -5.66 -18.43 -10.45
CA THR A 103 -4.85 -19.57 -10.88
C THR A 103 -3.46 -19.53 -10.22
N PRO A 104 -2.73 -20.66 -10.17
CA PRO A 104 -1.36 -20.68 -9.67
C PRO A 104 -0.40 -19.73 -10.42
N GLN A 105 -0.70 -19.42 -11.68
CA GLN A 105 0.07 -18.48 -12.48
C GLN A 105 -0.21 -17.03 -12.06
N GLU A 106 -1.49 -16.64 -11.95
CA GLU A 106 -1.88 -15.31 -11.48
C GLU A 106 -1.39 -15.05 -10.05
N ARG A 107 -1.43 -16.05 -9.17
CA ARG A 107 -0.87 -15.94 -7.82
C ARG A 107 0.63 -15.68 -7.85
N ARG A 108 1.39 -16.36 -8.72
CA ARG A 108 2.83 -16.10 -8.86
C ARG A 108 3.08 -14.69 -9.35
N THR A 109 2.38 -14.23 -10.39
CA THR A 109 2.50 -12.85 -10.88
C THR A 109 2.09 -11.83 -9.83
N ALA A 110 1.10 -12.10 -9.00
CA ALA A 110 0.67 -11.21 -7.92
C ALA A 110 1.55 -11.24 -6.66
N HIS A 111 2.53 -12.14 -6.56
CA HIS A 111 3.55 -12.11 -5.49
C HIS A 111 4.90 -11.60 -5.99
N LEU A 112 5.10 -11.60 -7.32
CA LEU A 112 6.37 -11.28 -7.94
C LEU A 112 6.25 -9.92 -8.64
N ALA A 113 7.24 -9.07 -8.43
CA ALA A 113 7.48 -7.97 -9.35
C ALA A 113 7.64 -8.54 -10.77
N GLU A 114 7.18 -7.83 -11.79
CA GLU A 114 7.44 -8.25 -13.17
C GLU A 114 8.93 -8.57 -13.37
N PRO A 115 9.29 -9.55 -14.23
CA PRO A 115 10.68 -9.90 -14.52
C PRO A 115 11.34 -8.81 -15.37
N THR A 116 11.47 -7.61 -14.81
CA THR A 116 12.37 -6.56 -15.26
C THR A 116 13.69 -6.69 -14.50
N SER A 117 14.80 -6.31 -15.10
CA SER A 117 16.17 -6.40 -14.53
C SER A 117 16.38 -5.63 -13.21
N VAL A 118 15.36 -4.89 -12.76
CA VAL A 118 15.35 -4.13 -11.51
C VAL A 118 14.28 -4.73 -10.59
N PRO A 119 14.63 -5.15 -9.35
CA PRO A 119 13.64 -5.57 -8.37
C PRO A 119 12.73 -4.38 -8.06
N THR A 120 11.51 -4.43 -8.59
CA THR A 120 10.50 -3.39 -8.36
C THR A 120 9.76 -3.78 -7.08
N PRO A 121 9.64 -2.90 -6.07
CA PRO A 121 8.91 -3.28 -4.89
C PRO A 121 7.42 -3.53 -5.22
N HIS A 122 6.88 -4.61 -4.64
CA HIS A 122 5.60 -5.19 -5.05
C HIS A 122 4.62 -5.22 -3.88
N LEU A 123 3.35 -4.96 -4.20
CA LEU A 123 2.23 -4.95 -3.26
C LEU A 123 1.18 -5.99 -3.67
N THR A 124 0.80 -6.86 -2.75
CA THR A 124 -0.20 -7.91 -3.00
C THR A 124 -1.42 -7.71 -2.11
N PHE A 125 -2.60 -7.53 -2.71
CA PHE A 125 -3.89 -7.52 -2.01
C PHE A 125 -4.55 -8.90 -2.05
N TYR A 126 -5.14 -9.33 -0.93
CA TYR A 126 -5.87 -10.60 -0.84
C TYR A 126 -6.91 -10.61 0.28
#